data_AF-A0A7R9BDH1-F1
#
_entry.id   AF-A0A7R9BDH1-F1
#
_cell.length_a   1.000
_cell.length_b   1.000
_cell.length_c   1.000
_cell.angle_alpha   90.00
_cell.angle_beta   90.00
_cell.angle_gamma   90.00
#
_symmetry.space_group_name_H-M   'P 1'
#
loop_
_entity.id
_entity.type
_entity.pdbx_description
1 polymer ?
#
loop_
_entity_poly.entity_id
_entity_poly.type
_entity_poly.pdbx_seq_one_letter_code
_entity_poly.pdbx_strand_id
1 'polypeptide(L)'
;MLVKSFAKSDTLDHAAIETHMLCFYLAVRSLLAAWELNEALQVLNENEANTALHSTVGVSFDHSTAGDSPLETTALQLESSVLFLKGRVFESLENRGIAADYYKKALRTDVHCYEAFEALVQHQMLSASEENELLESLPISEQCSGSERQLLHLLYQSKLKKYHAPCEDPSTLPLPLSQLSSNLDLAVSQAERAYYNCNYQLCGDITD
;
A
#
# COMPACT_ATOMS: atom_id res chain seq x y z
N MET A 1 47.76 20.91 13.45
CA MET A 1 46.69 21.93 13.58
C MET A 1 46.45 22.47 12.19
N LEU A 2 45.32 22.37 11.50
CA LEU A 2 43.92 22.28 11.88
C LEU A 2 43.20 21.67 10.66
N VAL A 3 42.58 20.50 10.80
CA VAL A 3 41.35 20.19 10.07
C VAL A 3 40.47 19.44 11.07
N LYS A 4 39.85 20.21 11.95
CA LYS A 4 38.79 19.72 12.83
C LYS A 4 37.47 19.71 12.03
N SER A 5 36.72 18.63 12.25
CA SER A 5 35.27 18.47 12.09
C SER A 5 34.69 18.63 10.69
N PHE A 6 34.70 17.54 9.92
CA PHE A 6 33.56 17.20 9.07
C PHE A 6 32.63 16.28 9.87
N ALA A 7 31.74 16.90 10.65
CA ALA A 7 30.50 16.25 11.09
C ALA A 7 29.47 16.53 9.99
N LYS A 8 29.45 15.69 8.95
CA LYS A 8 28.45 15.70 7.88
C LYS A 8 28.47 14.35 7.14
N SER A 9 28.27 13.24 7.86
CA SER A 9 28.24 11.89 7.26
C SER A 9 26.82 11.43 6.91
N ASP A 10 25.82 11.72 7.73
CA ASP A 10 24.56 10.96 7.62
C ASP A 10 23.69 11.40 6.44
N THR A 11 23.74 12.68 6.05
CA THR A 11 22.90 13.21 4.96
C THR A 11 23.36 12.85 3.55
N LEU A 12 24.66 12.58 3.35
CA LEU A 12 25.21 12.18 2.05
C LEU A 12 24.95 10.70 1.76
N ASP A 13 25.02 9.85 2.79
CA ASP A 13 24.72 8.42 2.65
C ASP A 13 23.22 8.19 2.40
N HIS A 14 22.33 8.92 3.08
CA HIS A 14 20.87 8.79 2.85
C HIS A 14 20.44 9.20 1.43
N ALA A 15 20.97 10.29 0.89
CA ALA A 15 20.65 10.72 -0.49
C ALA A 15 21.18 9.72 -1.54
N ALA A 16 22.35 9.11 -1.30
CA ALA A 16 22.89 8.06 -2.15
C ALA A 16 22.03 6.79 -2.09
N ILE A 17 21.50 6.43 -0.92
CA ILE A 17 20.60 5.28 -0.73
C ILE A 17 19.25 5.53 -1.42
N GLU A 18 18.67 6.73 -1.28
CA GLU A 18 17.40 7.10 -1.93
C GLU A 18 17.53 7.07 -3.46
N THR A 19 18.62 7.62 -4.00
CA THR A 19 18.91 7.56 -5.44
C THR A 19 19.16 6.13 -5.93
N HIS A 20 19.83 5.29 -5.14
CA HIS A 20 20.00 3.87 -5.44
C HIS A 20 18.66 3.13 -5.48
N MET A 21 17.79 3.33 -4.49
CA MET A 21 16.47 2.71 -4.44
C MET A 21 15.54 3.17 -5.58
N LEU A 22 15.60 4.44 -5.99
CA LEU A 22 14.85 4.95 -7.15
C LEU A 22 15.34 4.35 -8.47
N CYS A 23 16.65 4.27 -8.68
CA CYS A 23 17.23 3.63 -9.87
C CYS A 23 16.85 2.15 -9.92
N PHE A 24 16.93 1.48 -8.78
CA PHE A 24 16.54 0.09 -8.60
C PHE A 24 15.05 -0.13 -8.92
N TYR A 25 14.17 0.69 -8.36
CA TYR A 25 12.74 0.65 -8.62
C TYR A 25 12.45 0.77 -10.12
N LEU A 26 13.08 1.73 -10.79
CA LEU A 26 12.93 1.92 -12.24
C LEU A 26 13.45 0.72 -13.03
N ALA A 27 14.60 0.15 -12.65
CA ALA A 27 15.17 -1.02 -13.30
C ALA A 27 14.22 -2.22 -13.21
N VAL A 28 13.73 -2.56 -12.02
CA VAL A 28 12.78 -3.66 -11.80
C VAL A 28 11.48 -3.44 -12.57
N ARG A 29 10.97 -2.20 -12.63
CA ARG A 29 9.80 -1.87 -13.45
C ARG A 29 10.03 -2.10 -14.93
N SER A 30 11.20 -1.72 -15.44
CA SER A 30 11.54 -1.92 -16.84
C SER A 30 11.64 -3.41 -17.19
N LEU A 31 12.25 -4.22 -16.32
CA LEU A 31 12.35 -5.68 -16.49
C LEU A 31 10.98 -6.36 -16.43
N LEU A 32 10.11 -5.94 -15.51
CA LEU A 32 8.71 -6.38 -15.46
C LEU A 32 7.97 -6.06 -16.77
N ALA A 33 8.12 -4.85 -17.30
CA ALA A 33 7.51 -4.45 -18.56
C ALA A 33 8.06 -5.24 -19.76
N ALA A 34 9.33 -5.66 -19.69
CA ALA A 34 9.98 -6.52 -20.69
C ALA A 34 9.70 -8.02 -20.51
N TRP A 35 8.99 -8.42 -19.44
CA TRP A 35 8.75 -9.82 -19.06
C TRP A 35 10.03 -10.62 -18.70
N GLU A 36 11.12 -9.93 -18.36
CA GLU A 36 12.38 -10.54 -17.92
C GLU A 36 12.32 -10.85 -16.41
N LEU A 37 11.41 -11.74 -16.02
CA LEU A 37 11.04 -11.99 -14.62
C LEU A 37 12.19 -12.55 -13.77
N ASN A 38 13.06 -13.38 -14.36
CA ASN A 38 14.20 -13.96 -13.65
C ASN A 38 15.27 -12.92 -13.33
N GLU A 39 15.50 -11.98 -14.25
CA GLU A 39 16.44 -10.86 -14.04
C GLU A 39 15.87 -9.88 -13.01
N ALA A 40 14.56 -9.58 -13.10
CA ALA A 40 13.87 -8.79 -12.10
C ALA A 40 14.02 -9.39 -10.70
N LEU A 41 13.84 -10.71 -10.58
CA LEU A 41 14.01 -11.43 -9.31
C LEU A 41 15.46 -11.41 -8.81
N GLN A 42 16.45 -11.57 -9.71
CA GLN A 42 17.86 -11.47 -9.35
C GLN A 42 18.19 -10.10 -8.77
N VAL A 43 17.80 -9.03 -9.48
CA VAL A 43 18.00 -7.65 -9.04
C VAL A 43 17.34 -7.44 -7.67
N LEU A 44 16.10 -7.92 -7.48
CA LEU A 44 15.39 -7.85 -6.19
C LEU A 44 16.15 -8.53 -5.04
N ASN A 45 16.72 -9.71 -5.28
CA ASN A 45 17.48 -10.46 -4.28
C ASN A 45 18.82 -9.79 -3.93
N GLU A 46 19.50 -9.21 -4.93
CA GLU A 46 20.74 -8.45 -4.71
C GLU A 46 20.48 -7.23 -3.82
N ASN A 47 19.36 -6.55 -4.01
CA ASN A 47 18.96 -5.44 -3.13
C ASN A 47 18.64 -5.92 -1.71
N GLU A 48 17.93 -7.03 -1.52
CA GLU A 48 17.68 -7.60 -0.19
C GLU A 48 18.98 -7.96 0.54
N ALA A 49 19.95 -8.55 -0.16
CA ALA A 49 21.25 -8.85 0.41
C ALA A 49 22.00 -7.59 0.84
N ASN A 50 21.97 -6.54 0.01
CA ASN A 50 22.59 -5.26 0.35
C ASN A 50 21.92 -4.61 1.57
N THR A 51 20.57 -4.58 1.64
CA THR A 51 19.85 -4.06 2.80
C THR A 51 20.13 -4.86 4.08
N ALA A 52 20.15 -6.20 4.01
CA ALA A 52 20.44 -7.06 5.16
C ALA A 52 21.86 -6.85 5.70
N LEU A 53 22.84 -6.59 4.83
CA LEU A 53 24.21 -6.25 5.23
C LEU A 53 24.27 -4.90 5.95
N HIS A 54 23.50 -3.90 5.50
CA HIS A 54 23.42 -2.60 6.17
C HIS A 54 22.73 -2.65 7.54
N SER A 55 21.74 -3.53 7.75
CA SER A 55 21.11 -3.74 9.07
C SER A 55 22.06 -4.34 10.13
N THR A 56 23.14 -5.03 9.73
CA THR A 56 24.16 -5.52 10.67
C THR A 56 25.11 -4.44 11.18
N VAL A 57 25.15 -3.28 10.52
CA VAL A 57 25.90 -2.09 10.92
C VAL A 57 24.95 -1.08 11.59
N GLY A 58 24.30 -1.49 12.67
CA GLY A 58 23.76 -0.60 13.71
C GLY A 58 22.73 0.47 13.32
N VAL A 59 22.17 0.48 12.11
CA VAL A 59 20.99 1.30 11.78
C VAL A 59 19.76 0.43 11.92
N SER A 60 19.40 0.16 13.17
CA SER A 60 18.03 -0.25 13.49
C SER A 60 17.13 0.94 13.17
N PHE A 61 16.32 0.86 12.12
CA PHE A 61 15.10 1.67 12.01
C PHE A 61 14.14 1.16 13.08
N ASP A 62 14.43 1.47 14.34
CA ASP A 62 13.48 1.33 15.43
C ASP A 62 12.46 2.47 15.26
N HIS A 63 11.42 2.18 14.48
CA HIS A 63 10.46 3.15 13.95
C HIS A 63 9.39 3.53 15.00
N SER A 64 9.83 3.85 16.22
CA SER A 64 8.96 4.21 17.35
C SER A 64 8.92 5.71 17.66
N THR A 65 9.36 6.58 16.74
CA THR A 65 9.22 8.04 16.92
C THR A 65 8.61 8.69 15.70
N ALA A 66 7.34 9.04 15.80
CA ALA A 66 6.64 9.94 14.88
C ALA A 66 7.40 11.29 14.81
N GLY A 67 8.23 11.45 13.79
CA GLY A 67 8.84 12.71 13.41
C GLY A 67 8.34 13.10 12.03
N ASP A 68 7.62 14.22 11.92
CA ASP A 68 7.13 14.83 10.67
C ASP A 68 8.29 15.38 9.79
N SER A 69 9.30 14.58 9.50
CA SER A 69 10.34 14.92 8.52
C SER A 69 9.86 14.48 7.13
N PRO A 70 9.75 15.40 6.15
CA PRO A 70 9.37 15.04 4.78
C PRO A 70 10.26 13.97 4.14
N LEU A 71 11.51 13.85 4.62
CA LEU A 71 12.48 12.85 4.15
C LEU A 71 12.21 11.43 4.65
N GLU A 72 11.52 11.28 5.78
CA GLU A 72 11.23 9.97 6.37
C GLU A 72 9.98 9.37 5.71
N THR A 73 8.99 10.21 5.38
CA THR A 73 7.82 9.81 4.59
C THR A 73 8.20 9.32 3.19
N THR A 74 9.15 9.96 2.50
CA THR A 74 9.58 9.52 1.16
C THR A 74 10.30 8.17 1.20
N ALA A 75 11.05 7.89 2.27
CA ALA A 75 11.72 6.60 2.45
C ALA A 75 10.72 5.46 2.63
N LEU A 76 9.68 5.63 3.46
CA LEU A 76 8.62 4.64 3.65
C LEU A 76 7.83 4.38 2.36
N GLN A 77 7.49 5.44 1.62
CA GLN A 77 6.81 5.33 0.33
C GLN A 77 7.64 4.55 -0.69
N LEU A 78 8.95 4.81 -0.71
CA LEU A 78 9.87 4.12 -1.62
C LEU A 78 10.05 2.65 -1.23
N GLU A 79 10.17 2.35 0.07
CA GLU A 79 10.22 0.97 0.57
C GLU A 79 8.93 0.21 0.24
N SER A 80 7.76 0.81 0.49
CA SER A 80 6.46 0.23 0.13
C SER A 80 6.36 -0.02 -1.38
N SER A 81 6.80 0.93 -2.20
CA SER A 81 6.85 0.80 -3.65
C SER A 81 7.73 -0.36 -4.12
N VAL A 82 8.87 -0.59 -3.46
CA VAL A 82 9.75 -1.74 -3.75
C VAL A 82 9.08 -3.05 -3.33
N LEU A 83 8.44 -3.11 -2.17
CA LEU A 83 7.68 -4.28 -1.72
C LEU A 83 6.54 -4.61 -2.68
N PHE A 84 5.84 -3.60 -3.19
CA PHE A 84 4.83 -3.77 -4.23
C PHE A 84 5.42 -4.37 -5.51
N LEU A 85 6.57 -3.89 -5.99
CA LEU A 85 7.24 -4.49 -7.15
C LEU A 85 7.64 -5.95 -6.93
N LYS A 86 8.09 -6.32 -5.73
CA LYS A 86 8.35 -7.72 -5.38
C LYS A 86 7.09 -8.56 -5.52
N GLY A 87 5.97 -8.07 -4.97
CA GLY A 87 4.66 -8.71 -5.14
C GLY A 87 4.33 -8.90 -6.62
N ARG A 88 4.53 -7.88 -7.46
CA ARG A 88 4.28 -7.93 -8.91
C ARG A 88 5.14 -8.94 -9.66
N VAL A 89 6.42 -9.07 -9.29
CA VAL A 89 7.31 -10.08 -9.86
C VAL A 89 6.84 -11.49 -9.47
N PHE A 90 6.59 -11.74 -8.18
CA PHE A 90 6.12 -13.06 -7.71
C PHE A 90 4.76 -13.43 -8.29
N GLU A 91 3.88 -12.45 -8.46
CA GLU A 91 2.60 -12.64 -9.11
C GLU A 91 2.76 -13.06 -10.58
N SER A 92 3.66 -12.38 -11.30
CA SER A 92 3.97 -12.69 -12.70
C SER A 92 4.64 -14.07 -12.86
N LEU A 93 5.33 -14.53 -11.80
CA LEU A 93 5.87 -15.89 -11.66
C LEU A 93 4.83 -16.92 -11.18
N GLU A 94 3.54 -16.55 -11.15
CA GLU A 94 2.41 -17.37 -10.71
C GLU A 94 2.46 -17.81 -9.23
N ASN A 95 3.34 -17.21 -8.42
CA ASN A 95 3.42 -17.46 -6.99
C ASN A 95 2.54 -16.50 -6.20
N ARG A 96 1.22 -16.67 -6.35
CA ARG A 96 0.20 -15.77 -5.79
C ARG A 96 0.24 -15.64 -4.26
N GLY A 97 0.58 -16.70 -3.54
CA GLY A 97 0.67 -16.67 -2.08
C GLY A 97 1.78 -15.73 -1.60
N ILE A 98 2.99 -15.88 -2.17
CA ILE A 98 4.11 -14.99 -1.86
C ILE A 98 3.83 -13.56 -2.32
N ALA A 99 3.22 -13.38 -3.50
CA ALA A 99 2.81 -12.07 -3.99
C ALA A 99 1.89 -11.35 -3.00
N ALA A 100 0.85 -12.04 -2.51
CA ALA A 100 -0.08 -11.51 -1.52
C ALA A 100 0.62 -11.10 -0.22
N ASP A 101 1.61 -11.87 0.24
CA ASP A 101 2.39 -11.52 1.43
C ASP A 101 3.21 -10.24 1.24
N TYR A 102 3.81 -10.04 0.06
CA TYR A 102 4.52 -8.80 -0.24
C TYR A 102 3.58 -7.60 -0.39
N TYR A 103 2.41 -7.77 -1.00
CA TYR A 103 1.39 -6.70 -1.04
C TYR A 103 0.88 -6.33 0.34
N LYS A 104 0.62 -7.30 1.23
CA LYS A 104 0.26 -7.04 2.63
C LYS A 104 1.37 -6.31 3.38
N LYS A 105 2.65 -6.65 3.12
CA LYS A 105 3.78 -5.93 3.70
C LYS A 105 3.85 -4.48 3.19
N ALA A 106 3.70 -4.26 1.88
CA ALA A 106 3.69 -2.92 1.29
C ALA A 106 2.63 -2.01 1.95
N LEU A 107 1.42 -2.52 2.16
CA LEU A 107 0.34 -1.78 2.82
C LEU A 107 0.59 -1.49 4.31
N ARG A 108 1.30 -2.38 5.01
CA ARG A 108 1.70 -2.13 6.41
C ARG A 108 2.81 -1.09 6.51
N THR A 109 3.69 -1.03 5.51
CA THR A 109 4.74 0.00 5.42
C THR A 109 4.14 1.37 5.09
N ASP A 110 3.27 1.45 4.08
CA ASP A 110 2.55 2.67 3.71
C ASP A 110 1.08 2.35 3.41
N VAL A 111 0.18 2.85 4.27
CA VAL A 111 -1.26 2.64 4.12
C VAL A 111 -1.83 3.29 2.86
N HIS A 112 -1.12 4.25 2.26
CA HIS A 112 -1.53 4.94 1.02
C HIS A 112 -1.12 4.20 -0.25
N CYS A 113 -0.42 3.06 -0.15
CA CYS A 113 -0.04 2.23 -1.31
C CYS A 113 -1.26 1.49 -1.90
N TYR A 114 -2.17 2.25 -2.51
CA TYR A 114 -3.43 1.73 -3.06
C TYR A 114 -3.21 0.67 -4.14
N GLU A 115 -2.11 0.75 -4.92
CA GLU A 115 -1.79 -0.24 -5.94
C GLU A 115 -1.65 -1.67 -5.36
N ALA A 116 -1.07 -1.80 -4.16
CA ALA A 116 -0.96 -3.08 -3.46
C ALA A 116 -2.33 -3.58 -2.97
N PHE A 117 -3.17 -2.67 -2.45
CA PHE A 117 -4.53 -2.99 -2.03
C PHE A 117 -5.39 -3.43 -3.22
N GLU A 118 -5.35 -2.68 -4.31
CA GLU A 118 -6.08 -2.99 -5.54
C GLU A 118 -5.66 -4.35 -6.11
N ALA A 119 -4.36 -4.66 -6.15
CA ALA A 119 -3.88 -5.96 -6.61
C ALA A 119 -4.42 -7.13 -5.75
N LEU A 120 -4.48 -6.98 -4.43
CA LEU A 120 -5.04 -7.99 -3.53
C LEU A 120 -6.53 -8.26 -3.81
N VAL A 121 -7.31 -7.19 -3.99
CA VAL A 121 -8.77 -7.26 -4.18
C VAL A 121 -9.14 -7.70 -5.61
N GLN A 122 -8.51 -7.10 -6.62
CA GLN A 122 -8.80 -7.34 -8.03
C GLN A 122 -8.48 -8.79 -8.41
N HIS A 123 -7.38 -9.33 -7.90
CA HIS A 123 -6.95 -10.70 -8.21
C HIS A 123 -7.46 -11.73 -7.21
N GLN A 124 -8.37 -11.33 -6.31
CA GLN A 124 -9.01 -12.19 -5.30
C GLN A 124 -7.97 -13.01 -4.53
N MET A 125 -6.91 -12.34 -4.09
CA MET A 125 -5.77 -13.01 -3.45
C MET A 125 -6.06 -13.42 -2.00
N LEU A 126 -7.13 -12.90 -1.42
CA LEU A 126 -7.54 -13.10 -0.03
C LEU A 126 -8.99 -13.57 0.01
N SER A 127 -9.33 -14.37 1.01
CA SER A 127 -10.71 -14.66 1.36
C SER A 127 -11.37 -13.46 2.04
N ALA A 128 -12.71 -13.40 2.06
CA ALA A 128 -13.44 -12.33 2.73
C ALA A 128 -13.08 -12.18 4.23
N SER A 129 -12.70 -13.27 4.91
CA SER A 129 -12.23 -13.18 6.30
C SER A 129 -10.87 -12.51 6.39
N GLU A 130 -9.93 -12.88 5.51
CA GLU A 130 -8.58 -12.32 5.47
C GLU A 130 -8.58 -10.85 5.01
N GLU A 131 -9.51 -10.46 4.14
CA GLU A 131 -9.72 -9.06 3.74
C GLU A 131 -10.12 -8.18 4.92
N ASN A 132 -11.04 -8.66 5.77
CA ASN A 132 -11.45 -7.95 6.98
C ASN A 132 -10.30 -7.89 8.01
N GLU A 133 -9.60 -9.02 8.22
CA GLU A 133 -8.42 -9.06 9.10
C GLU A 133 -7.32 -8.12 8.62
N LEU A 134 -7.09 -8.05 7.30
CA LEU A 134 -6.13 -7.12 6.72
C LEU A 134 -6.49 -5.68 7.10
N LEU A 135 -7.72 -5.25 6.84
CA LEU A 135 -8.17 -3.88 7.12
C LEU A 135 -8.03 -3.53 8.61
N GLU A 136 -8.35 -4.45 9.52
CA GLU A 136 -8.20 -4.27 10.97
C GLU A 136 -6.73 -4.22 11.40
N SER A 137 -5.84 -4.94 10.71
CA SER A 137 -4.41 -5.01 11.03
C SER A 137 -3.57 -3.84 10.52
N LEU A 138 -4.11 -2.98 9.63
CA LEU A 138 -3.35 -1.89 9.03
C LEU A 138 -3.12 -0.74 10.03
N PRO A 139 -1.92 -0.10 10.04
CA PRO A 139 -1.59 1.00 10.95
C PRO A 139 -2.22 2.34 10.52
N ILE A 140 -3.48 2.35 10.07
CA ILE A 140 -4.20 3.56 9.61
C ILE A 140 -4.30 4.59 10.74
N SER A 141 -4.43 4.12 12.00
CA SER A 141 -4.50 5.02 13.15
C SER A 141 -3.19 5.71 13.48
N GLU A 142 -2.07 5.12 13.07
CA GLU A 142 -0.72 5.60 13.34
C GLU A 142 -0.22 6.50 12.20
N GLN A 143 -0.52 6.13 10.95
CA GLN A 143 -0.05 6.85 9.76
C GLN A 143 -0.98 7.97 9.28
N CYS A 144 -2.28 7.90 9.59
CA CYS A 144 -3.25 8.92 9.18
C CYS A 144 -3.83 9.66 10.39
N SER A 145 -4.19 10.93 10.20
CA SER A 145 -4.77 11.78 11.25
C SER A 145 -6.10 12.42 10.82
N GLY A 146 -6.96 12.71 11.80
CA GLY A 146 -8.22 13.42 11.58
C GLY A 146 -9.18 12.71 10.61
N SER A 147 -9.66 13.45 9.60
CA SER A 147 -10.62 12.99 8.61
C SER A 147 -10.04 12.02 7.58
N GLU A 148 -8.72 12.02 7.36
CA GLU A 148 -8.04 11.14 6.39
C GLU A 148 -8.17 9.67 6.79
N ARG A 149 -8.02 9.36 8.07
CA ARG A 149 -8.20 8.00 8.60
C ARG A 149 -9.57 7.43 8.28
N GLN A 150 -10.61 8.23 8.53
CA GLN A 150 -12.00 7.84 8.29
C GLN A 150 -12.26 7.69 6.78
N LEU A 151 -11.68 8.58 5.97
CA LEU A 151 -11.73 8.50 4.51
C LEU A 151 -11.11 7.21 3.99
N LEU A 152 -9.86 6.93 4.37
CA LEU A 152 -9.11 5.77 3.88
C LEU A 152 -9.80 4.46 4.27
N HIS A 153 -10.26 4.36 5.52
CA HIS A 153 -11.01 3.22 6.00
C HIS A 153 -12.32 3.01 5.21
N LEU A 154 -13.08 4.09 4.98
CA LEU A 154 -14.31 4.04 4.17
C LEU A 154 -14.03 3.55 2.74
N LEU A 155 -13.00 4.10 2.09
CA LEU A 155 -12.61 3.74 0.73
C LEU A 155 -12.24 2.26 0.64
N TYR A 156 -11.36 1.78 1.51
CA TYR A 156 -10.93 0.37 1.49
C TYR A 156 -12.12 -0.55 1.79
N GLN A 157 -12.91 -0.23 2.81
CA GLN A 157 -14.11 -1.01 3.15
C GLN A 157 -15.12 -1.08 2.00
N SER A 158 -15.31 0.01 1.24
CA SER A 158 -16.23 0.04 0.10
C SER A 158 -15.83 -0.95 -1.00
N LYS A 159 -14.52 -1.20 -1.18
CA LYS A 159 -14.00 -2.11 -2.20
C LYS A 159 -14.01 -3.59 -1.78
N LEU A 160 -13.95 -3.89 -0.48
CA LEU A 160 -13.95 -5.27 0.05
C LEU A 160 -15.34 -5.89 0.15
N LYS A 161 -16.34 -5.13 0.59
CA LYS A 161 -17.67 -5.67 0.95
C LYS A 161 -18.61 -5.86 -0.26
N LYS A 162 -18.28 -6.77 -1.18
CA LYS A 162 -19.17 -7.15 -2.30
C LYS A 162 -20.37 -7.99 -1.87
N TYR A 163 -20.19 -8.84 -0.83
CA TYR A 163 -21.17 -9.87 -0.43
C TYR A 163 -21.79 -9.69 0.97
N HIS A 164 -21.41 -8.63 1.70
CA HIS A 164 -22.01 -8.36 3.00
C HIS A 164 -23.33 -7.60 2.86
N ALA A 165 -24.21 -7.72 3.87
CA ALA A 165 -25.44 -6.94 3.96
C ALA A 165 -25.13 -5.43 3.81
N PRO A 166 -26.04 -4.62 3.24
CA PRO A 166 -25.87 -3.18 3.14
C PRO A 166 -25.54 -2.60 4.51
N CYS A 167 -24.30 -2.15 4.68
CA CYS A 167 -23.82 -1.56 5.93
C CYS A 167 -23.88 -0.04 5.75
N GLU A 168 -24.74 0.57 6.56
CA GLU A 168 -25.00 2.00 6.81
C GLU A 168 -25.17 2.93 5.61
N ASP A 169 -26.21 3.76 5.67
CA ASP A 169 -26.48 4.76 4.65
C ASP A 169 -25.27 5.71 4.51
N PRO A 170 -24.83 6.05 3.28
CA PRO A 170 -23.74 7.02 3.06
C PRO A 170 -23.97 8.39 3.70
N SER A 171 -25.21 8.68 4.12
CA SER A 171 -25.65 9.89 4.82
C SER A 171 -25.27 9.93 6.31
N THR A 172 -24.83 8.82 6.91
CA THR A 172 -24.31 8.81 8.30
C THR A 172 -22.85 9.21 8.41
N LEU A 173 -22.18 9.47 7.28
CA LEU A 173 -20.78 9.84 7.26
C LEU A 173 -20.54 11.22 7.92
N PRO A 174 -19.55 11.33 8.83
CA PRO A 174 -19.21 12.61 9.44
C PRO A 174 -18.68 13.59 8.39
N LEU A 175 -19.02 14.88 8.53
CA LEU A 175 -18.42 15.96 7.71
C LEU A 175 -16.89 15.95 7.90
N PRO A 176 -16.07 16.02 6.83
CA PRO A 176 -16.39 16.38 5.44
C PRO A 176 -16.77 15.21 4.51
N LEU A 177 -16.76 13.96 5.00
CA LEU A 177 -16.94 12.75 4.19
C LEU A 177 -18.34 12.62 3.59
N SER A 178 -19.33 13.31 4.15
CA SER A 178 -20.67 13.38 3.56
C SER A 178 -20.67 13.92 2.12
N GLN A 179 -19.65 14.69 1.71
CA GLN A 179 -19.49 15.12 0.31
C GLN A 179 -19.21 13.96 -0.65
N LEU A 180 -18.71 12.83 -0.15
CA LEU A 180 -18.45 11.64 -0.95
C LEU A 180 -19.72 10.81 -1.18
N SER A 181 -20.82 11.08 -0.49
CA SER A 181 -22.08 10.37 -0.70
C SER A 181 -22.61 10.49 -2.13
N SER A 182 -22.22 11.54 -2.87
CA SER A 182 -22.55 11.74 -4.29
C SER A 182 -21.50 11.18 -5.26
N ASN A 183 -20.45 10.52 -4.76
CA ASN A 183 -19.39 9.99 -5.59
C ASN A 183 -19.86 8.74 -6.36
N LEU A 184 -19.58 8.71 -7.66
CA LEU A 184 -19.98 7.62 -8.55
C LEU A 184 -19.39 6.26 -8.15
N ASP A 185 -18.13 6.20 -7.72
CA ASP A 185 -17.49 4.94 -7.34
C ASP A 185 -18.13 4.33 -6.10
N LEU A 186 -18.58 5.16 -5.15
CA LEU A 186 -19.34 4.70 -3.99
C LEU A 186 -20.76 4.27 -4.36
N ALA A 187 -21.42 4.99 -5.27
CA ALA A 187 -22.72 4.58 -5.80
C ALA A 187 -22.64 3.24 -6.53
N VAL A 188 -21.62 3.03 -7.38
CA VAL A 188 -21.37 1.76 -8.07
C VAL A 188 -21.12 0.64 -7.07
N SER A 189 -20.27 0.86 -6.05
CA SER A 189 -20.05 -0.13 -4.98
C SER A 189 -21.35 -0.48 -4.25
N GLN A 190 -22.21 0.50 -3.99
CA GLN A 190 -23.52 0.29 -3.35
C GLN A 190 -24.48 -0.49 -4.24
N ALA A 191 -24.53 -0.17 -5.54
CA ALA A 191 -25.34 -0.88 -6.52
C ALA A 191 -24.87 -2.34 -6.69
N GLU A 192 -23.56 -2.58 -6.81
CA GLU A 192 -22.98 -3.94 -6.84
C GLU A 192 -23.39 -4.75 -5.61
N ARG A 193 -23.30 -4.17 -4.42
CA ARG A 193 -23.74 -4.83 -3.18
C ARG A 193 -25.24 -5.12 -3.17
N ALA A 194 -26.07 -4.20 -3.65
CA ALA A 194 -27.51 -4.41 -3.77
C ALA A 194 -27.82 -5.56 -4.74
N TYR A 195 -27.11 -5.61 -5.87
CA TYR A 195 -27.20 -6.68 -6.87
C TYR A 195 -26.84 -8.05 -6.28
N TYR A 196 -25.69 -8.19 -5.61
CA TYR A 196 -25.28 -9.47 -5.01
C TYR A 196 -26.20 -9.93 -3.86
N ASN A 197 -26.83 -9.00 -3.15
CA ASN A 197 -27.85 -9.30 -2.13
C ASN A 197 -29.26 -9.54 -2.72
N CYS A 198 -29.40 -9.61 -4.05
CA CYS A 198 -30.68 -9.77 -4.75
C CYS A 198 -31.69 -8.64 -4.50
N ASN A 199 -31.25 -7.45 -4.07
CA ASN A 199 -32.09 -6.26 -3.93
C ASN A 199 -32.04 -5.43 -5.22
N TYR A 200 -32.68 -5.95 -6.28
CA TYR A 200 -32.63 -5.35 -7.60
C TYR A 200 -33.37 -4.01 -7.71
N GLN A 201 -34.36 -3.76 -6.85
CA GLN A 201 -35.07 -2.48 -6.81
C GLN A 201 -34.12 -1.35 -6.40
N LEU A 202 -33.44 -1.53 -5.26
CA LEU A 202 -32.44 -0.57 -4.79
C LEU A 202 -31.28 -0.42 -5.78
N CYS A 203 -30.85 -1.51 -6.43
CA CYS A 203 -29.82 -1.44 -7.47
C CYS A 203 -30.25 -0.54 -8.64
N GLY A 204 -31.49 -0.69 -9.12
CA GLY A 204 -32.04 0.13 -10.20
C GLY A 204 -32.13 1.59 -9.81
N ASP A 205 -32.66 1.87 -8.60
CA ASP A 205 -32.80 3.23 -8.07
C ASP A 205 -31.46 3.99 -7.96
N ILE A 206 -30.34 3.27 -7.77
CA ILE A 206 -29.00 3.86 -7.70
C ILE A 206 -28.42 4.13 -9.11
N THR A 207 -28.77 3.31 -10.09
CA THR A 207 -28.21 3.38 -11.46
C THR A 207 -29.01 4.25 -12.43
N ASP A 208 -30.25 4.59 -12.08
CA ASP A 208 -31.14 5.48 -12.87
C ASP A 208 -30.76 6.96 -12.73
#